data_AF-A0A6P1HFA9-F1
#
_entry.id   AF-A0A6P1HFA9-F1
#
_cell.length_a   1.000
_cell.length_b   1.000
_cell.length_c   1.000
_cell.angle_alpha   90.00
_cell.angle_beta   90.00
_cell.angle_gamma   90.00
#
_symmetry.space_group_name_H-M   'P 1'
#
loop_
_entity.id
_entity.type
_entity.pdbx_description
1 polymer ?
#
loop_
_entity_poly.entity_id
_entity_poly.type
_entity_poly.pdbx_seq_one_letter_code
_entity_poly.pdbx_strand_id
1 'polypeptide(L)' 'MKVQCMTCKKHSEIDSKHPQYQKLKRGESKFFVCSSCNQNIQGQASADTNINVNDLDQHDAILRGK' A
#
# COMPACT_ATOMS: atom_id res chain seq x y z
N MET A 1 -14.69 -8.40 1.22
CA MET A 1 -14.85 -7.29 2.18
C MET A 1 -14.89 -6.00 1.39
N LYS A 2 -15.99 -5.26 1.47
CA LYS A 2 -16.14 -3.99 0.77
C LYS A 2 -15.40 -2.90 1.52
N VAL A 3 -14.53 -2.18 0.81
CA VAL A 3 -13.69 -1.10 1.33
C VAL A 3 -13.71 0.07 0.36
N GLN A 4 -13.46 1.27 0.88
CA GLN A 4 -13.32 2.48 0.10
C GLN A 4 -11.88 2.98 0.17
N CYS A 5 -11.27 3.25 -0.99
CA CYS A 5 -9.93 3.83 -1.03
C CYS A 5 -9.96 5.24 -0.44
N MET A 6 -9.11 5.52 0.54
CA MET A 6 -9.03 6.83 1.18
C MET A 6 -8.62 7.93 0.19
N THR A 7 -7.78 7.60 -0.78
CA THR A 7 -7.21 8.54 -1.76
C THR A 7 -8.17 8.81 -2.93
N CYS A 8 -8.57 7.78 -3.68
CA CYS A 8 -9.38 7.97 -4.88
C CYS A 8 -10.90 7.80 -4.66
N LYS A 9 -11.33 7.49 -3.43
CA LYS A 9 -12.73 7.28 -3.02
C LYS A 9 -13.49 6.17 -3.76
N LYS A 10 -12.81 5.41 -4.63
CA LYS A 10 -13.38 4.25 -5.32
C LYS A 10 -13.62 3.11 -4.34
N HIS A 11 -14.74 2.43 -4.53
CA HIS A 11 -15.08 1.22 -3.79
C HIS A 11 -14.40 0.01 -4.42
N SER A 12 -13.96 -0.92 -3.60
CA SER A 12 -13.35 -2.16 -4.04
C SER A 12 -13.73 -3.29 -3.09
N GLU A 13 -13.72 -4.50 -3.61
CA GLU A 13 -13.87 -5.70 -2.80
C GLU A 13 -12.51 -6.37 -2.65
N ILE A 14 -12.09 -6.55 -1.40
CA ILE A 14 -10.83 -7.23 -1.07
C ILE A 14 -11.11 -8.51 -0.28
N ASP A 15 -10.28 -9.53 -0.52
CA ASP A 15 -10.32 -10.83 0.16
C ASP A 15 -9.11 -11.01 1.09
N SER A 16 -9.02 -12.18 1.74
CA SER A 16 -7.94 -12.52 2.66
C SER A 16 -6.55 -12.58 2.04
N LYS A 17 -6.43 -12.63 0.71
CA LYS A 17 -5.15 -12.59 -0.01
C LYS A 17 -4.63 -11.17 -0.15
N HIS A 18 -5.49 -10.17 -0.02
CA HIS A 18 -5.06 -8.78 -0.09
C HIS A 18 -4.18 -8.43 1.13
N PRO A 19 -2.99 -7.84 0.95
CA PRO A 19 -2.03 -7.61 2.04
C PRO A 19 -2.57 -6.69 3.14
N GLN A 20 -3.49 -5.78 2.80
CA GLN A 20 -4.15 -4.91 3.78
C GLN A 20 -5.35 -5.56 4.49
N TYR A 21 -5.86 -6.72 4.03
CA TYR A 21 -7.09 -7.31 4.53
C TYR A 21 -7.02 -7.63 6.03
N GLN A 22 -5.95 -8.30 6.47
CA GLN A 22 -5.80 -8.69 7.87
C GLN A 22 -5.69 -7.47 8.78
N LYS A 23 -4.92 -6.46 8.36
CA LYS A 23 -4.75 -5.20 9.11
C LYS A 23 -6.08 -4.44 9.26
N LEU A 24 -6.88 -4.39 8.19
CA LEU A 24 -8.21 -3.77 8.21
C LEU A 24 -9.19 -4.57 9.08
N LYS A 25 -9.18 -5.90 8.96
CA LYS A 25 -10.07 -6.79 9.73
C LYS A 25 -9.77 -6.74 11.23
N ARG A 26 -8.50 -6.65 11.62
CA ARG A 26 -8.06 -6.55 13.03
C ARG A 26 -8.20 -5.14 13.60
N GLY A 27 -8.47 -4.14 12.77
CA GLY A 27 -8.54 -2.73 13.20
C GLY A 27 -7.17 -2.08 13.42
N GLU A 28 -6.07 -2.73 13.01
CA GLU A 28 -4.71 -2.16 13.06
C GLU A 28 -4.56 -1.01 12.05
N SER A 29 -5.27 -1.07 10.93
CA SER A 29 -5.41 0.05 9.99
C SER A 29 -6.88 0.43 9.84
N LYS A 30 -7.16 1.74 9.94
CA LYS A 30 -8.49 2.32 9.68
C LYS A 30 -8.70 2.68 8.21
N PHE A 31 -7.62 2.81 7.44
CA PHE A 31 -7.66 3.31 6.09
C PHE A 31 -7.18 2.25 5.10
N PHE A 32 -7.91 2.16 3.99
CA PHE A 32 -7.55 1.34 2.83
C PHE A 32 -7.01 2.25 1.72
N VAL A 33 -5.93 1.82 1.09
CA VAL A 33 -5.38 2.49 -0.10
C VAL A 33 -5.25 1.44 -1.21
N CYS A 34 -5.89 1.66 -2.35
CA CYS A 34 -5.78 0.71 -3.46
C CYS A 34 -4.36 0.71 -4.06
N SER A 35 -3.98 -0.41 -4.70
CA SER A 35 -2.63 -0.59 -5.25
C SER A 35 -2.20 0.54 -6.18
N SER A 36 -3.09 1.03 -7.04
CA SER A 36 -2.80 2.13 -7.96
C SER A 36 -2.49 3.45 -7.24
N CYS A 37 -3.26 3.77 -6.19
CA CYS A 37 -2.99 4.96 -5.38
C CYS A 37 -1.68 4.80 -4.60
N ASN A 38 -1.44 3.61 -4.05
CA ASN A 38 -0.21 3.32 -3.32
C ASN A 38 1.04 3.48 -4.20
N GLN A 39 1.01 2.92 -5.42
CA GLN A 39 2.11 3.05 -6.39
C GLN A 39 2.33 4.50 -6.81
N ASN A 40 1.26 5.27 -7.04
CA ASN A 40 1.38 6.67 -7.43
C ASN A 40 2.01 7.52 -6.31
N ILE A 41 1.55 7.36 -5.07
CA ILE A 41 2.10 8.08 -3.91
C ILE A 41 3.58 7.74 -3.72
N GLN A 42 3.96 6.46 -3.82
CA GLN A 42 5.36 6.04 -3.71
C GLN A 42 6.22 6.60 -4.85
N GLY A 43 5.70 6.61 -6.08
CA GLY A 43 6.38 7.17 -7.24
C GLY A 43 6.61 8.68 -7.12
N GLN A 44 5.58 9.42 -6.68
CA GLN A 44 5.68 10.87 -6.43
C GLN A 44 6.70 11.17 -5.33
N ALA A 45 6.61 10.49 -4.19
CA ALA A 45 7.57 10.68 -3.10
C ALA A 45 9.01 10.40 -3.53
N SER A 46 9.22 9.35 -4.35
CA SER A 46 10.55 9.01 -4.88
C SER A 46 11.04 10.08 -5.85
N ALA A 47 10.18 10.61 -6.71
CA ALA A 47 10.52 11.66 -7.66
C ALA A 47 10.85 12.99 -6.97
N ASP A 48 10.07 13.36 -5.95
CA ASP A 48 10.24 14.63 -5.22
C ASP A 48 11.50 14.64 -4.36
N THR A 49 11.85 13.48 -3.77
CA THR A 49 13.00 13.37 -2.86
C THR A 49 14.28 12.88 -3.54
N ASN A 50 14.17 12.36 -4.76
CA ASN A 50 15.23 11.61 -5.45
C ASN A 50 15.79 10.44 -4.61
N ILE A 51 14.95 9.87 -3.73
CA ILE A 51 15.27 8.72 -2.88
C ILE A 51 14.46 7.52 -3.38
N ASN A 52 15.12 6.40 -3.66
CA ASN A 52 14.40 5.15 -3.94
C ASN A 52 13.92 4.54 -2.62
N VAL A 53 12.65 4.14 -2.57
CA VAL A 53 12.08 3.49 -1.37
C VAL A 53 12.84 2.22 -0.98
N ASN A 54 13.42 1.51 -1.96
CA ASN A 54 14.25 0.33 -1.72
C ASN A 54 15.60 0.67 -1.04
N ASP A 55 16.06 1.90 -1.12
CA ASP A 55 17.29 2.35 -0.44
C ASP A 55 17.03 2.68 1.03
N LEU A 56 15.77 2.95 1.40
CA LEU A 56 15.38 3.29 2.77
C LEU A 56 15.17 2.05 3.65
N ASP A 57 14.71 0.95 3.06
CA ASP A 57 14.47 -0.31 3.77
C ASP A 57 15.02 -1.51 2.97
N GLN A 58 16.31 -1.77 3.14
CA GLN A 58 16.99 -2.91 2.52
C GLN A 58 16.38 -4.26 2.93
N HIS A 59 15.77 -4.35 4.12
CA HIS A 59 15.15 -5.59 4.58
C HIS A 59 13.86 -5.89 3.82
N ASP A 60 13.00 -4.90 3.54
CA ASP A 60 11.77 -5.10 2.75
C ASP A 60 12.09 -5.42 1.28
N ALA A 61 13.14 -4.81 0.71
CA ALA A 61 13.59 -5.07 -0.65
C ALA A 61 14.07 -6.53 -0.84
N ILE A 62 14.81 -7.06 0.13
CA ILE A 62 15.30 -8.46 0.13
C ILE A 62 14.13 -9.45 0.20
N LEU A 63 13.06 -9.12 0.92
CA LEU A 63 11.87 -9.99 1.06
C LEU A 63 10.97 -9.99 -0.18
N ARG A 64 10.99 -8.94 -1.01
CA ARG A 64 10.26 -8.88 -2.29
C ARG A 64 11.01 -9.55 -3.45
N GLY A 65 12.31 -9.79 -3.29
CA GLY A 65 13.20 -10.36 -4.31
C GLY A 65 13.29 -11.90 -4.36
N LYS A 66 12.30 -12.62 -3.82
CA LYS A 66 12.18 -14.09 -3.94
C LYS A 66 10.81 -14.51 -4.45
#